data_AF-A0AAX1G9J8-F1
#
_entry.id   AF-A0AAX1G9J8-F1
#
_cell.length_a   1.000
_cell.length_b   1.000
_cell.length_c   1.000
_cell.angle_alpha   90.00
_cell.angle_beta   90.00
_cell.angle_gamma   90.00
#
_symmetry.space_group_name_H-M   'P 1'
#
loop_
_entity.id
_entity.type
_entity.pdbx_description
1 polymer ?
#
loop_
_entity_poly.entity_id
_entity_poly.type
_entity_poly.pdbx_seq_one_letter_code
_entity_poly.pdbx_strand_id
1 'polypeptide(L)'
;MMQKHFDIVQAIIGNCFMNNMANNRFLYSKTNGSSTTKYPLNCIGFFSWNSSLQNNYTKFVLFPIFFDYLDSYVDLRFDCVNESFNKKILILESNIDKDSIDDLFLHTLYKMCSQIRNKMLHHRLNYNGAEVTASETTVTIPQFRVINELIYQYVKFSKTGNSLFEKNALYSGLVDILKKNNDSEHEFVQRVELMSDYLFITPYEARDLHTINAPMTSTDLIIDRVSYPAKCFYDDNEIFKEKYPDPEEKIIIGNRYYFFQMEDKLYLVPSEAVDHRKKITFGEIDAWEFQTQ
;
A
#
# COMPACT_ATOMS: atom_id res chain seq x y z
N MET A 1 23.65 -18.16 -7.87
CA MET A 1 23.75 -17.07 -8.87
C MET A 1 22.52 -16.18 -8.82
N MET A 2 21.32 -16.76 -8.76
CA MET A 2 20.04 -16.04 -8.67
C MET A 2 19.87 -15.12 -7.45
N GLN A 3 20.24 -15.55 -6.24
CA GLN A 3 20.15 -14.69 -5.05
C GLN A 3 20.91 -13.36 -5.25
N LYS A 4 22.11 -13.41 -5.83
CA LYS A 4 22.88 -12.20 -6.15
C LYS A 4 22.17 -11.31 -7.17
N HIS A 5 21.50 -11.89 -8.17
CA HIS A 5 20.71 -11.13 -9.13
C HIS A 5 19.52 -10.45 -8.44
N PHE A 6 18.79 -11.18 -7.61
CA PHE A 6 17.70 -10.64 -6.78
C PHE A 6 18.17 -9.46 -5.92
N ASP A 7 19.30 -9.62 -5.21
CA ASP A 7 19.86 -8.57 -4.34
C ASP A 7 20.25 -7.33 -5.15
N ILE A 8 20.80 -7.51 -6.37
CA ILE A 8 21.15 -6.40 -7.28
C ILE A 8 19.89 -5.68 -7.77
N VAL A 9 18.87 -6.39 -8.23
CA VAL A 9 17.62 -5.78 -8.70
C VAL A 9 16.93 -5.03 -7.55
N GLN A 10 16.90 -5.61 -6.36
CA GLN A 10 16.40 -4.95 -5.15
C GLN A 10 17.18 -3.65 -4.85
N ALA A 11 18.51 -3.67 -4.99
CA ALA A 11 19.34 -2.49 -4.79
C ALA A 11 19.11 -1.41 -5.86
N ILE A 12 18.91 -1.79 -7.14
CA ILE A 12 18.58 -0.86 -8.23
C ILE A 12 17.23 -0.19 -7.96
N ILE A 13 16.17 -0.97 -7.74
CA ILE A 13 14.85 -0.41 -7.41
C ILE A 13 14.95 0.47 -6.18
N GLY A 14 15.70 -0.01 -5.18
CA GLY A 14 15.86 0.67 -3.93
C GLY A 14 16.61 2.00 -4.02
N ASN A 15 17.69 2.10 -4.77
CA ASN A 15 18.55 3.28 -4.74
C ASN A 15 18.32 4.20 -5.95
N CYS A 16 17.92 3.65 -7.09
CA CYS A 16 17.77 4.40 -8.32
C CYS A 16 16.34 4.91 -8.52
N PHE A 17 15.32 4.10 -8.19
CA PHE A 17 13.93 4.43 -8.52
C PHE A 17 13.15 4.97 -7.32
N MET A 18 13.30 4.30 -6.19
CA MET A 18 12.75 4.76 -4.93
C MET A 18 13.76 5.68 -4.24
N ASN A 19 13.31 6.82 -3.75
CA ASN A 19 14.10 7.72 -2.92
C ASN A 19 14.19 7.15 -1.50
N ASN A 20 14.96 6.07 -1.37
CA ASN A 20 15.14 5.32 -0.13
C ASN A 20 16.20 5.91 0.79
N MET A 21 16.43 7.22 0.72
CA MET A 21 17.19 7.87 1.77
C MET A 21 16.58 7.51 3.13
N ALA A 22 17.45 7.29 4.12
CA ALA A 22 17.11 6.84 5.46
C ALA A 22 16.19 7.79 6.26
N ASN A 23 15.53 8.77 5.61
CA ASN A 23 14.62 9.76 6.17
C ASN A 23 13.25 9.86 5.44
N ASN A 24 13.01 9.16 4.32
CA ASN A 24 11.85 9.44 3.44
C ASN A 24 10.73 8.38 3.46
N ARG A 25 10.75 7.47 4.44
CA ARG A 25 9.71 6.43 4.59
C ARG A 25 9.08 6.38 5.98
N PHE A 26 9.32 7.38 6.81
CA PHE A 26 8.83 7.36 8.17
C PHE A 26 7.53 8.11 8.22
N LEU A 27 6.49 7.45 8.73
CA LEU A 27 5.23 8.05 9.12
C LEU A 27 5.46 9.18 10.13
N TYR A 28 6.37 8.91 11.07
CA TYR A 28 6.66 9.78 12.19
C TYR A 28 8.09 9.52 12.67
N SER A 29 8.71 10.52 13.27
CA SER A 29 9.95 10.36 14.03
C SER A 29 9.86 11.08 15.35
N LYS A 30 10.20 10.39 16.45
CA LYS A 30 10.22 10.94 17.80
C LYS A 30 11.66 11.11 18.25
N THR A 31 12.03 12.33 18.65
CA THR A 31 13.35 12.58 19.23
C THR A 31 13.23 12.65 20.76
N ASN A 32 13.90 11.73 21.45
CA ASN A 32 14.03 11.71 22.90
C ASN A 32 15.50 11.94 23.26
N GLY A 33 15.85 13.17 23.67
CA GLY A 33 17.24 13.55 23.93
C GLY A 33 18.10 13.46 22.67
N SER A 34 19.17 12.66 22.70
CA SER A 34 20.05 12.43 21.54
C SER A 34 19.60 11.28 20.63
N SER A 35 18.49 10.61 20.96
CA SER A 35 17.97 9.46 20.20
C SER A 35 16.77 9.86 19.35
N THR A 36 16.74 9.44 18.09
CA THR A 36 15.58 9.61 17.20
C THR A 36 15.05 8.23 16.83
N THR A 37 13.86 7.91 17.32
CA THR A 37 13.09 6.73 16.91
C THR A 37 12.30 7.08 15.66
N LYS A 38 12.33 6.20 14.65
CA LYS A 38 11.62 6.43 13.39
C LYS A 38 10.63 5.30 13.13
N TYR A 39 9.45 5.63 12.64
CA TYR A 39 8.34 4.69 12.43
C TYR A 39 8.07 4.52 10.94
N PRO A 40 8.56 3.45 10.27
CA PRO A 40 8.47 3.31 8.82
C PRO A 40 7.06 2.88 8.37
N LEU A 41 6.53 3.45 7.29
CA LEU A 41 5.28 2.99 6.66
C LEU A 41 5.57 2.41 5.28
N ASN A 42 5.36 1.10 5.10
CA ASN A 42 5.61 0.38 3.85
C ASN A 42 4.31 0.21 3.08
N CYS A 43 3.76 1.30 2.58
CA CYS A 43 2.43 1.33 1.98
C CYS A 43 2.47 1.93 0.57
N ILE A 44 1.75 1.33 -0.37
CA ILE A 44 1.46 1.94 -1.67
C ILE A 44 0.84 3.34 -1.50
N GLY A 45 1.14 4.25 -2.42
CA GLY A 45 0.90 5.69 -2.32
C GLY A 45 2.01 6.42 -1.53
N PHE A 46 2.62 5.78 -0.54
CA PHE A 46 3.58 6.42 0.38
C PHE A 46 5.05 6.15 0.04
N PHE A 47 5.34 5.54 -1.11
CA PHE A 47 6.72 5.40 -1.55
C PHE A 47 7.21 6.65 -2.26
N SER A 48 8.32 7.20 -1.75
CA SER A 48 8.97 8.34 -2.37
C SER A 48 9.66 7.87 -3.65
N TRP A 49 9.21 8.34 -4.82
CA TRP A 49 9.97 8.14 -6.05
C TRP A 49 11.09 9.16 -6.18
N ASN A 50 12.16 8.81 -6.89
CA ASN A 50 13.19 9.79 -7.27
C ASN A 50 12.55 10.96 -8.02
N SER A 51 12.93 12.21 -7.69
CA SER A 51 12.38 13.42 -8.28
C SER A 51 12.51 13.47 -9.80
N SER A 52 13.55 12.85 -10.36
CA SER A 52 13.74 12.72 -11.81
C SER A 52 12.76 11.76 -12.50
N LEU A 53 12.00 10.96 -11.74
CA LEU A 53 11.14 9.90 -12.27
C LEU A 53 9.65 10.15 -12.04
N GLN A 54 9.22 11.35 -11.63
CA GLN A 54 7.84 11.61 -11.20
C GLN A 54 6.77 11.41 -12.30
N ASN A 55 7.17 11.42 -13.57
CA ASN A 55 6.24 11.28 -14.69
C ASN A 55 5.61 9.86 -14.78
N ASN A 56 4.29 9.78 -14.96
CA ASN A 56 3.55 8.51 -15.05
C ASN A 56 4.04 7.60 -16.20
N TYR A 57 4.41 8.17 -17.34
CA TYR A 57 4.99 7.41 -18.45
C TYR A 57 6.32 6.76 -18.07
N THR A 58 7.12 7.42 -17.22
CA THR A 58 8.35 6.82 -16.70
C THR A 58 8.04 5.59 -15.85
N LYS A 59 6.95 5.60 -15.07
CA LYS A 59 6.53 4.44 -14.27
C LYS A 59 6.15 3.26 -15.14
N PHE A 60 5.47 3.53 -16.25
CA PHE A 60 5.18 2.53 -17.27
C PHE A 60 6.46 1.94 -17.90
N VAL A 61 7.41 2.79 -18.31
CA VAL A 61 8.68 2.33 -18.90
C VAL A 61 9.52 1.50 -17.93
N LEU A 62 9.45 1.80 -16.62
CA LEU A 62 10.17 1.08 -15.57
C LEU A 62 9.51 -0.24 -15.15
N PHE A 63 8.23 -0.47 -15.49
CA PHE A 63 7.49 -1.67 -15.11
C PHE A 63 8.23 -3.00 -15.37
N PRO A 64 8.88 -3.20 -16.53
CA PRO A 64 9.66 -4.42 -16.76
C PRO A 64 10.67 -4.73 -15.66
N ILE A 65 11.32 -3.72 -15.08
CA ILE A 65 12.33 -3.91 -14.03
C ILE A 65 11.67 -4.33 -12.71
N PHE A 66 10.51 -3.75 -12.39
CA PHE A 66 9.72 -4.19 -11.23
C PHE A 66 9.17 -5.59 -11.44
N PHE A 67 8.68 -5.92 -12.64
CA PHE A 67 8.26 -7.28 -12.95
C PHE A 67 9.40 -8.29 -12.81
N ASP A 68 10.60 -7.99 -13.33
CA ASP A 68 11.75 -8.89 -13.22
C ASP A 68 12.16 -9.12 -11.74
N TYR A 69 11.88 -8.15 -10.85
CA TYR A 69 12.01 -8.31 -9.39
C TYR A 69 10.98 -9.28 -8.80
N LEU A 70 9.71 -9.17 -9.22
CA LEU A 70 8.65 -10.13 -8.86
C LEU A 70 8.97 -11.54 -9.40
N ASP A 71 9.45 -11.63 -10.63
CA ASP A 71 9.80 -12.90 -11.28
C ASP A 71 10.97 -13.59 -10.56
N SER A 72 12.00 -12.82 -10.18
CA SER A 72 13.11 -13.32 -9.37
C SER A 72 12.65 -13.78 -7.99
N TYR A 73 11.66 -13.12 -7.39
CA TYR A 73 11.06 -13.56 -6.12
C TYR A 73 10.34 -14.91 -6.27
N VAL A 74 9.53 -15.06 -7.32
CA VAL A 74 8.82 -16.32 -7.62
C VAL A 74 9.83 -17.44 -7.88
N ASP A 75 10.89 -17.17 -8.64
CA ASP A 75 11.95 -18.15 -8.89
C ASP A 75 12.61 -18.63 -7.61
N LEU A 76 12.95 -17.71 -6.70
CA LEU A 76 13.57 -18.05 -5.41
C LEU A 76 12.60 -18.79 -4.49
N ARG A 77 11.30 -18.43 -4.50
CA ARG A 77 10.29 -19.01 -3.62
C ARG A 77 9.91 -20.44 -4.03
N PHE A 78 9.87 -20.72 -5.33
CA PHE A 78 9.36 -22.00 -5.87
C PHE A 78 10.41 -22.83 -6.62
N ASP A 79 11.68 -22.42 -6.60
CA ASP A 79 12.80 -23.08 -7.28
C ASP A 79 12.51 -23.39 -8.77
N CYS A 80 11.92 -22.43 -9.48
CA CYS A 80 11.45 -22.57 -10.86
C CYS A 80 12.26 -21.74 -11.87
N VAL A 81 13.56 -21.61 -11.58
CA VAL A 81 14.53 -20.87 -12.38
C VAL A 81 14.53 -21.34 -13.85
N ASN A 82 14.51 -20.40 -14.79
CA ASN A 82 14.46 -20.62 -16.25
C ASN A 82 13.14 -21.14 -16.82
N GLU A 83 12.09 -21.28 -16.02
CA GLU A 83 10.79 -21.67 -16.54
C GLU A 83 10.11 -20.52 -17.30
N SER A 84 9.25 -20.86 -18.26
CA SER A 84 8.44 -19.83 -18.94
C SER A 84 7.38 -19.26 -17.99
N PHE A 85 6.94 -18.01 -18.22
CA PHE A 85 5.91 -17.37 -17.38
C PHE A 85 4.64 -18.24 -17.23
N ASN A 86 4.18 -18.86 -18.32
CA ASN A 86 3.03 -19.77 -18.28
C ASN A 86 3.27 -20.98 -17.36
N LYS A 87 4.47 -21.55 -17.39
CA LYS A 87 4.81 -22.69 -16.51
C LYS A 87 4.96 -22.24 -15.06
N LYS A 88 5.51 -21.05 -14.80
CA LYS A 88 5.58 -20.45 -13.46
C LYS A 88 4.18 -20.18 -12.88
N ILE A 89 3.22 -19.73 -13.69
CA ILE A 89 1.80 -19.59 -13.26
C ILE A 89 1.23 -20.93 -12.79
N LEU A 90 1.45 -22.02 -13.55
CA LEU A 90 0.97 -23.36 -13.16
C LEU A 90 1.66 -23.87 -11.88
N ILE A 91 2.95 -23.57 -11.70
CA ILE A 91 3.69 -23.89 -10.46
C ILE A 91 3.09 -23.11 -9.28
N LEU A 92 2.82 -21.81 -9.44
CA LEU A 92 2.14 -21.00 -8.42
C LEU A 92 0.79 -21.64 -8.06
N GLU A 93 -0.08 -21.89 -9.04
CA GLU A 93 -1.43 -22.47 -8.82
C GLU A 93 -1.41 -23.81 -8.07
N SER A 94 -0.35 -24.60 -8.23
CA SER A 94 -0.22 -25.91 -7.60
C SER A 94 0.46 -25.88 -6.22
N ASN A 95 1.16 -24.79 -5.87
CA ASN A 95 1.93 -24.69 -4.63
C ASN A 95 1.39 -23.63 -3.66
N ILE A 96 0.42 -22.80 -4.07
CA ILE A 96 -0.24 -21.85 -3.19
C ILE A 96 -1.31 -22.52 -2.31
N ASP A 97 -1.47 -22.01 -1.10
CA ASP A 97 -2.67 -22.27 -0.31
C ASP A 97 -3.82 -21.42 -0.85
N LYS A 98 -4.85 -22.06 -1.40
CA LYS A 98 -6.02 -21.37 -1.98
C LYS A 98 -6.83 -20.62 -0.92
N ASP A 99 -6.71 -20.98 0.35
CA ASP A 99 -7.40 -20.30 1.45
C ASP A 99 -6.59 -19.10 1.97
N SER A 100 -5.32 -18.97 1.57
CA SER A 100 -4.47 -17.84 1.89
C SER A 100 -4.67 -16.67 0.90
N ILE A 101 -5.17 -15.55 1.41
CA ILE A 101 -5.35 -14.32 0.62
C ILE A 101 -4.01 -13.78 0.12
N ASP A 102 -2.94 -13.90 0.89
CA ASP A 102 -1.59 -13.46 0.50
C ASP A 102 -1.03 -14.25 -0.69
N ASP A 103 -1.35 -15.54 -0.74
CA ASP A 103 -0.94 -16.41 -1.83
C ASP A 103 -1.79 -16.19 -3.10
N LEU A 104 -3.11 -16.01 -2.92
CA LEU A 104 -4.00 -15.61 -4.01
C LEU A 104 -3.63 -14.23 -4.57
N PHE A 105 -3.21 -13.29 -3.73
CA PHE A 105 -2.67 -11.99 -4.13
C PHE A 105 -1.45 -12.17 -5.03
N LEU A 106 -0.45 -12.97 -4.60
CA LEU A 106 0.75 -13.22 -5.39
C LEU A 106 0.43 -13.83 -6.75
N HIS A 107 -0.40 -14.87 -6.76
CA HIS A 107 -0.81 -15.53 -8.00
C HIS A 107 -1.51 -14.56 -8.95
N THR A 108 -2.48 -13.79 -8.44
CA THR A 108 -3.23 -12.81 -9.23
C THR A 108 -2.32 -11.71 -9.79
N LEU A 109 -1.48 -11.12 -8.94
CA LEU A 109 -0.52 -10.08 -9.33
C LEU A 109 0.47 -10.60 -10.39
N TYR A 110 1.04 -11.79 -10.17
CA TYR A 110 2.00 -12.39 -11.09
C TYR A 110 1.38 -12.72 -12.45
N LYS A 111 0.19 -13.35 -12.45
CA LYS A 111 -0.55 -13.68 -13.67
C LYS A 111 -0.84 -12.43 -14.49
N MET A 112 -1.41 -11.39 -13.88
CA MET A 112 -1.66 -10.11 -14.54
C MET A 112 -0.37 -9.47 -15.10
N CYS A 113 0.67 -9.35 -14.27
CA CYS A 113 1.89 -8.66 -14.68
C CYS A 113 2.66 -9.43 -15.76
N SER A 114 2.67 -10.76 -15.72
CA SER A 114 3.34 -11.60 -16.72
C SER A 114 2.68 -11.49 -18.10
N GLN A 115 1.35 -11.37 -18.17
CA GLN A 115 0.62 -11.13 -19.42
C GLN A 115 1.02 -9.80 -20.05
N ILE A 116 1.07 -8.72 -19.24
CA ILE A 116 1.54 -7.40 -19.68
C ILE A 116 2.99 -7.51 -20.16
N ARG A 117 3.90 -8.01 -19.31
CA ARG A 117 5.34 -8.14 -19.63
C ARG A 117 5.58 -8.90 -20.91
N ASN A 118 4.90 -10.03 -21.10
CA ASN A 118 5.05 -10.87 -22.30
C ASN A 118 4.65 -10.11 -23.56
N LYS A 119 3.57 -9.32 -23.52
CA LYS A 119 3.18 -8.46 -24.64
C LYS A 119 4.16 -7.31 -24.86
N MET A 120 4.73 -6.73 -23.80
CA MET A 120 5.79 -5.70 -23.93
C MET A 120 7.03 -6.25 -24.63
N LEU A 121 7.51 -7.44 -24.23
CA LEU A 121 8.68 -8.09 -24.83
C LEU A 121 8.55 -8.31 -26.33
N HIS A 122 7.34 -8.63 -26.79
CA HIS A 122 7.08 -8.91 -28.19
C HIS A 122 6.59 -7.70 -28.99
N HIS A 123 6.58 -6.50 -28.40
CA HIS A 123 6.03 -5.28 -29.01
C HIS A 123 4.58 -5.47 -29.51
N ARG A 124 3.77 -6.24 -28.75
CA ARG A 124 2.36 -6.58 -29.07
C ARG A 124 1.36 -5.89 -28.13
N LEU A 125 1.76 -4.79 -27.50
CA LEU A 125 0.85 -3.98 -26.68
C LEU A 125 -0.01 -3.12 -27.61
N ASN A 126 -1.30 -3.01 -27.29
CA ASN A 126 -2.11 -1.95 -27.85
C ASN A 126 -1.97 -0.72 -26.94
N TYR A 127 -1.39 0.36 -27.47
CA TYR A 127 -1.15 1.61 -26.72
C TYR A 127 -1.84 2.76 -27.46
N ASN A 128 -2.76 3.44 -26.78
CA ASN A 128 -3.51 4.56 -27.36
C ASN A 128 -3.12 5.94 -26.80
N GLY A 129 -2.04 6.01 -26.01
CA GLY A 129 -1.61 7.24 -25.33
C GLY A 129 -1.92 7.27 -23.83
N ALA A 130 -3.08 6.75 -23.43
CA ALA A 130 -3.57 6.83 -22.05
C ALA A 130 -3.60 5.48 -21.32
N GLU A 131 -3.75 4.39 -22.08
CA GLU A 131 -3.86 3.03 -21.56
C GLU A 131 -3.09 2.04 -22.42
N VAL A 132 -2.79 0.90 -21.81
CA VAL A 132 -2.09 -0.23 -22.39
C VAL A 132 -2.99 -1.44 -22.22
N THR A 133 -3.37 -2.07 -23.32
CA THR A 133 -4.11 -3.33 -23.31
C THR A 133 -3.19 -4.50 -23.68
N ALA A 134 -3.16 -5.50 -22.81
CA ALA A 134 -2.43 -6.74 -22.97
C ALA A 134 -3.39 -7.93 -22.75
N SER A 135 -3.74 -8.62 -23.84
CA SER A 135 -4.77 -9.67 -23.82
C SER A 135 -6.12 -9.11 -23.34
N GLU A 136 -6.60 -9.51 -22.17
CA GLU A 136 -7.87 -9.05 -21.57
C GLU A 136 -7.66 -7.97 -20.51
N THR A 137 -6.42 -7.65 -20.16
CA THR A 137 -6.08 -6.66 -19.14
C THR A 137 -5.79 -5.31 -19.79
N THR A 138 -6.51 -4.28 -19.39
CA THR A 138 -6.29 -2.88 -19.74
C THR A 138 -5.85 -2.08 -18.51
N VAL A 139 -4.69 -1.44 -18.61
CA VAL A 139 -4.11 -0.67 -17.52
C VAL A 139 -3.83 0.74 -18.01
N THR A 140 -4.32 1.74 -17.28
CA THR A 140 -4.01 3.15 -17.57
C THR A 140 -2.55 3.45 -17.21
N ILE A 141 -1.92 4.39 -17.92
CA ILE A 141 -0.53 4.78 -17.65
C ILE A 141 -0.27 5.17 -16.17
N PRO A 142 -1.15 5.94 -15.48
CA PRO A 142 -0.98 6.24 -14.06
C PRO A 142 -0.97 5.01 -13.14
N GLN A 143 -1.73 3.95 -13.45
CA GLN A 143 -1.80 2.74 -12.62
C GLN A 143 -0.48 1.97 -12.57
N PHE A 144 0.44 2.17 -13.51
CA PHE A 144 1.78 1.57 -13.42
C PHE A 144 2.58 2.07 -12.22
N ARG A 145 2.30 3.26 -11.68
CA ARG A 145 2.83 3.68 -10.36
C ARG A 145 2.41 2.68 -9.28
N VAL A 146 1.10 2.41 -9.20
CA VAL A 146 0.51 1.53 -8.19
C VAL A 146 1.02 0.10 -8.36
N ILE A 147 1.06 -0.43 -9.59
CA ILE A 147 1.58 -1.78 -9.86
C ILE A 147 3.03 -1.93 -9.39
N ASN A 148 3.89 -0.97 -9.73
CA ASN A 148 5.29 -1.01 -9.32
C ASN A 148 5.44 -0.96 -7.79
N GLU A 149 4.63 -0.13 -7.13
CA GLU A 149 4.61 -0.03 -5.67
C GLU A 149 4.06 -1.29 -4.99
N LEU A 150 3.02 -1.93 -5.56
CA LEU A 150 2.49 -3.23 -5.09
C LEU A 150 3.58 -4.31 -5.14
N ILE A 151 4.28 -4.42 -6.27
CA ILE A 151 5.38 -5.38 -6.43
C ILE A 151 6.47 -5.10 -5.40
N TYR A 152 6.90 -3.84 -5.30
CA TYR A 152 7.96 -3.46 -4.37
C TYR A 152 7.57 -3.71 -2.91
N GLN A 153 6.35 -3.33 -2.52
CA GLN A 153 5.82 -3.55 -1.18
C GLN A 153 5.79 -5.05 -0.86
N TYR A 154 5.18 -5.84 -1.74
CA TYR A 154 5.02 -7.27 -1.54
C TYR A 154 6.39 -7.96 -1.47
N VAL A 155 7.23 -7.84 -2.49
CA VAL A 155 8.48 -8.61 -2.56
C VAL A 155 9.44 -8.22 -1.43
N LYS A 156 9.51 -6.93 -1.06
CA LYS A 156 10.47 -6.45 -0.07
C LYS A 156 9.99 -6.61 1.38
N PHE A 157 8.68 -6.42 1.64
CA PHE A 157 8.15 -6.28 3.00
C PHE A 157 7.11 -7.33 3.38
N SER A 158 6.57 -8.14 2.47
CA SER A 158 5.60 -9.21 2.83
C SER A 158 6.15 -10.25 3.83
N LYS A 159 7.48 -10.38 3.95
CA LYS A 159 8.13 -11.28 4.92
C LYS A 159 8.14 -10.72 6.36
N THR A 160 8.00 -9.41 6.52
CA THR A 160 7.82 -8.76 7.83
C THR A 160 6.33 -8.60 8.06
N GLY A 161 5.82 -8.99 9.23
CA GLY A 161 4.40 -8.86 9.55
C GLY A 161 3.90 -7.46 9.22
N ASN A 162 3.11 -7.33 8.15
CA ASN A 162 2.52 -6.07 7.76
C ASN A 162 1.44 -5.71 8.77
N SER A 163 1.41 -4.44 9.20
CA SER A 163 0.26 -3.90 9.95
C SER A 163 -1.03 -4.09 9.14
N LEU A 164 -2.17 -4.08 9.83
CA LEU A 164 -3.47 -4.23 9.14
C LEU A 164 -3.69 -3.12 8.10
N PHE A 165 -3.17 -1.91 8.35
CA PHE A 165 -3.18 -0.82 7.37
C PHE A 165 -2.39 -1.18 6.11
N GLU A 166 -1.16 -1.67 6.26
CA GLU A 166 -0.31 -2.04 5.11
C GLU A 166 -0.91 -3.19 4.30
N LYS A 167 -1.54 -4.17 4.96
CA LYS A 167 -2.27 -5.27 4.29
C LYS A 167 -3.47 -4.75 3.51
N ASN A 168 -4.31 -3.93 4.16
CA ASN A 168 -5.48 -3.35 3.52
C ASN A 168 -5.12 -2.48 2.32
N ALA A 169 -4.05 -1.68 2.44
CA ALA A 169 -3.57 -0.88 1.33
C ALA A 169 -3.06 -1.74 0.17
N LEU A 170 -2.32 -2.81 0.46
CA LEU A 170 -1.83 -3.76 -0.55
C LEU A 170 -2.99 -4.40 -1.33
N TYR A 171 -3.98 -4.94 -0.61
CA TYR A 171 -5.12 -5.60 -1.25
C TYR A 171 -6.01 -4.63 -2.02
N SER A 172 -6.30 -3.48 -1.42
CA SER A 172 -7.10 -2.42 -2.04
C SER A 172 -6.47 -1.92 -3.35
N GLY A 173 -5.13 -1.87 -3.45
CA GLY A 173 -4.44 -1.49 -4.68
C GLY A 173 -4.68 -2.47 -5.83
N LEU A 174 -4.67 -3.78 -5.55
CA LEU A 174 -4.96 -4.80 -6.56
C LEU A 174 -6.46 -4.85 -6.89
N VAL A 175 -7.34 -4.72 -5.88
CA VAL A 175 -8.80 -4.64 -6.07
C VAL A 175 -9.18 -3.46 -6.98
N ASP A 176 -8.60 -2.27 -6.79
CA ASP A 176 -8.87 -1.09 -7.64
C ASP A 176 -8.49 -1.36 -9.10
N ILE A 177 -7.34 -2.01 -9.35
CA ILE A 177 -6.90 -2.36 -10.70
C ILE A 177 -7.86 -3.36 -11.36
N LEU A 178 -8.27 -4.42 -10.64
CA LEU A 178 -9.16 -5.45 -11.16
C LEU A 178 -10.58 -4.91 -11.43
N LYS A 179 -11.15 -4.14 -10.49
CA LYS A 179 -12.48 -3.53 -10.68
C LYS A 179 -12.53 -2.57 -11.86
N LYS A 180 -11.47 -1.78 -12.08
CA LYS A 180 -11.35 -0.91 -13.26
C LYS A 180 -11.26 -1.68 -14.58
N ASN A 181 -10.86 -2.96 -14.53
CA ASN A 181 -10.87 -3.88 -15.67
C ASN A 181 -12.22 -4.60 -15.86
N ASN A 182 -13.29 -4.14 -15.19
CA ASN A 182 -14.60 -4.79 -15.13
C ASN A 182 -14.54 -6.22 -14.56
N ASP A 183 -13.51 -6.54 -13.78
CA ASP A 183 -13.30 -7.86 -13.18
C ASP A 183 -13.72 -7.88 -11.70
N SER A 184 -14.91 -7.32 -11.42
CA SER A 184 -15.49 -7.28 -10.07
C SER A 184 -15.81 -8.68 -9.52
N GLU A 185 -15.96 -9.66 -10.41
CA GLU A 185 -16.22 -11.06 -10.08
C GLU A 185 -14.93 -11.90 -9.93
N HIS A 186 -13.75 -11.27 -10.02
CA HIS A 186 -12.48 -11.97 -9.82
C HIS A 186 -12.44 -12.59 -8.42
N GLU A 187 -12.00 -13.85 -8.32
CA GLU A 187 -11.98 -14.61 -7.05
C GLU A 187 -11.26 -13.85 -5.92
N PHE A 188 -10.11 -13.24 -6.23
CA PHE A 188 -9.39 -12.39 -5.28
C PHE A 188 -10.26 -11.24 -4.72
N VAL A 189 -11.00 -10.54 -5.59
CA VAL A 189 -11.85 -9.41 -5.17
C VAL A 189 -12.94 -9.91 -4.23
N GLN A 190 -13.66 -10.97 -4.63
CA GLN A 190 -14.73 -11.53 -3.80
C GLN A 190 -14.23 -11.98 -2.44
N ARG A 191 -13.10 -12.70 -2.39
CA ARG A 191 -12.56 -13.22 -1.12
C ARG A 191 -12.06 -12.12 -0.20
N VAL A 192 -11.37 -11.11 -0.73
CA VAL A 192 -10.88 -9.97 0.06
C VAL A 192 -12.05 -9.18 0.65
N GLU A 193 -13.10 -8.92 -0.13
CA GLU A 193 -14.26 -8.14 0.35
C GLU A 193 -15.09 -8.87 1.41
N LEU A 194 -14.92 -10.18 1.57
CA LEU A 194 -15.53 -10.99 2.62
C LEU A 194 -14.71 -11.02 3.93
N MET A 195 -13.46 -10.54 3.91
CA MET A 195 -12.63 -10.50 5.12
C MET A 195 -13.21 -9.50 6.13
N SER A 196 -13.34 -9.91 7.39
CA SER A 196 -13.94 -9.08 8.46
C SER A 196 -13.14 -7.82 8.79
N ASP A 197 -11.83 -7.88 8.58
CA ASP A 197 -10.83 -6.84 8.85
C ASP A 197 -10.41 -6.08 7.59
N TYR A 198 -11.05 -6.35 6.45
CA TYR A 198 -10.82 -5.61 5.23
C TYR A 198 -11.56 -4.27 5.19
N LEU A 199 -10.85 -3.26 4.75
CA LEU A 199 -11.31 -1.91 4.51
C LEU A 199 -10.64 -1.40 3.23
N PHE A 200 -11.47 -0.92 2.30
CA PHE A 200 -10.96 -0.36 1.06
C PHE A 200 -10.31 1.00 1.31
N ILE A 201 -9.02 1.13 0.98
CA ILE A 201 -8.21 2.34 1.24
C ILE A 201 -8.02 3.12 -0.08
N THR A 202 -8.53 4.36 -0.19
CA THR A 202 -8.60 5.13 -1.46
C THR A 202 -8.37 6.64 -1.27
N PRO A 203 -8.11 7.43 -2.34
CA PRO A 203 -7.47 7.05 -3.59
C PRO A 203 -5.94 7.26 -3.50
N TYR A 204 -5.18 6.30 -3.99
CA TYR A 204 -3.69 6.32 -3.92
C TYR A 204 -3.05 7.45 -4.72
N GLU A 205 -3.71 7.85 -5.81
CA GLU A 205 -3.28 8.93 -6.70
C GLU A 205 -3.29 10.29 -6.00
N ALA A 206 -4.17 10.47 -5.00
CA ALA A 206 -4.21 11.67 -4.17
C ALA A 206 -3.30 11.59 -2.94
N ARG A 207 -2.69 10.42 -2.67
CA ARG A 207 -1.81 10.21 -1.51
C ARG A 207 -0.38 10.61 -1.87
N ASP A 208 -0.15 11.90 -2.05
CA ASP A 208 1.21 12.43 -2.12
C ASP A 208 1.87 12.43 -0.74
N LEU A 209 3.15 12.07 -0.72
CA LEU A 209 4.04 12.26 0.41
C LEU A 209 4.26 13.76 0.60
N HIS A 210 3.42 14.36 1.44
CA HIS A 210 3.77 15.67 1.99
C HIS A 210 4.92 15.49 2.96
N THR A 211 5.92 16.36 2.86
CA THR A 211 6.95 16.53 3.89
C THR A 211 6.25 16.75 5.23
N ILE A 212 6.69 16.04 6.28
CA ILE A 212 6.11 16.00 7.64
C ILE A 212 6.23 17.34 8.41
N ASN A 213 6.34 18.48 7.71
CA ASN A 213 6.53 19.81 8.27
C ASN A 213 5.54 20.84 7.69
N ALA A 214 4.31 20.45 7.35
CA ALA A 214 3.27 21.39 6.94
C ALA A 214 2.47 21.84 8.18
N PRO A 215 2.38 23.15 8.49
CA PRO A 215 1.55 23.65 9.59
C PRO A 215 0.07 23.38 9.28
N MET A 216 -0.65 22.90 10.29
CA MET A 216 -2.06 22.49 10.19
C MET A 216 -3.04 23.60 10.60
N THR A 217 -4.25 23.56 10.03
CA THR A 217 -5.39 24.41 10.41
C THR A 217 -6.55 23.58 10.96
N SER A 218 -7.29 24.16 11.91
CA SER A 218 -8.08 23.52 12.96
C SER A 218 -9.49 23.02 12.59
N THR A 219 -9.63 22.16 11.59
CA THR A 219 -10.96 21.62 11.24
C THR A 219 -10.93 20.13 10.96
N ASP A 220 -10.76 19.26 11.95
CA ASP A 220 -11.02 17.82 11.78
C ASP A 220 -11.42 17.11 13.10
N LEU A 221 -12.16 16.00 12.95
CA LEU A 221 -13.09 15.32 13.89
C LEU A 221 -12.48 14.61 15.13
N ILE A 222 -13.34 14.37 16.14
CA ILE A 222 -13.04 13.75 17.45
C ILE A 222 -13.22 12.21 17.40
N ILE A 223 -12.19 11.45 17.78
CA ILE A 223 -12.28 9.99 18.04
C ILE A 223 -12.84 9.78 19.46
N ASP A 224 -14.05 9.22 19.56
CA ASP A 224 -14.76 9.02 20.83
C ASP A 224 -14.16 7.83 21.62
N ARG A 225 -13.51 8.14 22.75
CA ARG A 225 -12.65 7.23 23.53
C ARG A 225 -13.39 6.41 24.59
N VAL A 226 -14.72 6.43 24.67
CA VAL A 226 -15.43 5.61 25.67
C VAL A 226 -16.77 5.17 25.10
N SER A 227 -17.00 3.86 25.08
CA SER A 227 -18.32 3.27 24.83
C SER A 227 -19.37 3.81 25.82
N TYR A 228 -20.09 4.86 25.42
CA TYR A 228 -21.49 5.23 25.74
C TYR A 228 -21.90 6.32 24.74
N PRO A 229 -23.16 6.43 24.28
CA PRO A 229 -23.52 7.35 23.21
C PRO A 229 -23.32 8.79 23.67
N ALA A 230 -22.20 9.41 23.31
CA ALA A 230 -22.10 10.85 23.27
C ALA A 230 -23.19 11.30 22.29
N LYS A 231 -24.23 11.95 22.83
CA LYS A 231 -25.24 12.60 22.01
C LYS A 231 -24.50 13.49 21.02
N CYS A 232 -24.89 13.36 19.75
CA CYS A 232 -24.49 14.22 18.65
C CYS A 232 -24.30 15.66 19.16
N PHE A 233 -23.07 16.17 19.16
CA PHE A 233 -22.82 17.60 19.34
C PHE A 233 -22.27 18.14 18.02
N TYR A 234 -23.19 18.28 17.07
CA TYR A 234 -23.16 19.46 16.23
C TYR A 234 -23.48 20.63 17.17
N ASP A 235 -22.47 21.38 17.58
CA ASP A 235 -22.61 22.80 17.89
C ASP A 235 -21.22 23.44 18.01
N ASP A 236 -21.05 24.55 17.28
CA ASP A 236 -19.85 25.38 17.13
C ASP A 236 -19.44 26.08 18.45
N ASN A 237 -19.13 25.31 19.49
CA ASN A 237 -18.80 25.89 20.79
C ASN A 237 -17.29 26.12 20.92
N GLU A 238 -16.84 27.35 20.66
CA GLU A 238 -15.45 27.79 20.78
C GLU A 238 -14.86 27.56 22.19
N ILE A 239 -15.69 27.55 23.23
CA ILE A 239 -15.27 27.35 24.63
C ILE A 239 -14.74 25.93 24.86
N PHE A 240 -15.24 24.93 24.13
CA PHE A 240 -14.70 23.56 24.20
C PHE A 240 -13.36 23.46 23.47
N LYS A 241 -13.23 24.16 22.32
CA LYS A 241 -11.98 24.24 21.54
C LYS A 241 -10.87 24.95 22.32
N GLU A 242 -11.20 26.00 23.07
CA GLU A 242 -10.27 26.67 24.00
C GLU A 242 -9.87 25.80 25.21
N LYS A 243 -10.75 24.89 25.64
CA LYS A 243 -10.53 24.07 26.83
C LYS A 243 -9.76 22.78 26.57
N TYR A 244 -9.77 22.29 25.34
CA TYR A 244 -9.01 21.11 24.90
C TYR A 244 -8.18 21.41 23.65
N PRO A 245 -7.28 22.40 23.67
CA PRO A 245 -6.31 22.57 22.59
C PRO A 245 -5.44 21.31 22.55
N ASP A 246 -5.27 20.70 21.38
CA ASP A 246 -4.32 19.61 21.16
C ASP A 246 -2.92 20.13 21.54
N PRO A 247 -2.35 19.77 22.70
CA PRO A 247 -1.16 20.43 23.22
C PRO A 247 0.11 20.07 22.44
N GLU A 248 0.02 19.10 21.52
CA GLU A 248 1.17 18.52 20.81
C GLU A 248 1.01 18.46 19.28
N GLU A 249 -0.05 19.04 18.70
CA GLU A 249 -0.32 19.06 17.24
C GLU A 249 -0.27 17.67 16.57
N LYS A 250 -0.88 16.63 17.16
CA LYS A 250 -0.53 15.24 16.79
C LYS A 250 -1.39 14.56 15.76
N ILE A 251 -2.59 15.03 15.41
CA ILE A 251 -3.51 14.14 14.69
C ILE A 251 -4.37 14.92 13.68
N ILE A 252 -3.97 14.90 12.41
CA ILE A 252 -4.77 14.61 11.19
C ILE A 252 -3.89 14.93 9.97
N ILE A 253 -3.38 13.96 9.22
CA ILE A 253 -2.67 14.30 7.97
C ILE A 253 -3.67 14.22 6.82
N GLY A 254 -4.32 15.35 6.54
CA GLY A 254 -5.05 15.63 5.29
C GLY A 254 -6.16 14.64 4.91
N ASN A 255 -7.00 14.23 5.87
CA ASN A 255 -8.12 13.29 5.66
C ASN A 255 -7.73 11.88 5.18
N ARG A 256 -6.54 11.38 5.52
CA ARG A 256 -6.04 10.07 5.02
C ARG A 256 -5.85 9.00 6.09
N TYR A 257 -5.44 9.35 7.31
CA TYR A 257 -5.26 8.43 8.44
C TYR A 257 -5.08 9.17 9.77
N TYR A 258 -5.31 8.45 10.87
CA TYR A 258 -5.12 8.84 12.27
C TYR A 258 -3.99 8.00 12.87
N PHE A 259 -2.94 8.66 13.38
CA PHE A 259 -1.82 8.00 14.06
C PHE A 259 -1.72 8.49 15.51
N PHE A 260 -1.75 7.58 16.48
CA PHE A 260 -1.70 7.96 17.89
C PHE A 260 -1.11 6.86 18.78
N GLN A 261 -0.68 7.26 19.98
CA GLN A 261 -0.21 6.35 21.03
C GLN A 261 -1.28 6.19 22.10
N MET A 262 -1.48 4.97 22.59
CA MET A 262 -2.28 4.68 23.77
C MET A 262 -1.54 3.63 24.59
N GLU A 263 -1.29 3.96 25.87
CA GLU A 263 -0.38 3.17 26.73
C GLU A 263 0.98 2.97 26.03
N ASP A 264 1.47 1.74 25.94
CA ASP A 264 2.74 1.38 25.28
C ASP A 264 2.55 0.96 23.81
N LYS A 265 1.36 1.16 23.23
CA LYS A 265 1.02 0.77 21.85
C LYS A 265 0.84 1.97 20.93
N LEU A 266 1.15 1.77 19.66
CA LEU A 266 0.94 2.73 18.58
C LEU A 266 -0.17 2.23 17.66
N TYR A 267 -0.98 3.13 17.13
CA TYR A 267 -2.14 2.80 16.30
C TYR A 267 -2.12 3.64 15.03
N LEU A 268 -2.37 3.00 13.88
CA LEU A 268 -2.50 3.65 12.57
C LEU A 268 -3.85 3.28 11.95
N VAL A 269 -4.83 4.16 12.10
CA VAL A 269 -6.22 3.93 11.67
C VAL A 269 -6.49 4.73 10.38
N PRO A 270 -6.95 4.11 9.28
CA PRO A 270 -7.32 4.83 8.06
C PRO A 270 -8.53 5.74 8.31
N SER A 271 -8.59 6.89 7.63
CA SER A 271 -9.74 7.80 7.78
C SER A 271 -11.03 7.13 7.37
N GLU A 272 -11.00 6.25 6.36
CA GLU A 272 -12.15 5.49 5.91
C GLU A 272 -12.75 4.63 7.03
N ALA A 273 -11.97 4.11 7.98
CA ALA A 273 -12.53 3.35 9.08
C ALA A 273 -13.42 4.24 9.96
N VAL A 274 -12.92 5.44 10.25
CA VAL A 274 -13.56 6.45 11.11
C VAL A 274 -14.79 7.04 10.41
N ASP A 275 -14.68 7.34 9.13
CA ASP A 275 -15.74 7.99 8.36
C ASP A 275 -16.94 7.07 8.11
N HIS A 276 -16.70 5.79 7.84
CA HIS A 276 -17.77 4.83 7.55
C HIS A 276 -18.48 4.32 8.82
N ARG A 277 -17.88 4.49 10.01
CA ARG A 277 -18.46 4.04 11.28
C ARG A 277 -18.52 5.19 12.27
N LYS A 278 -19.73 5.72 12.49
CA LYS A 278 -20.01 6.78 13.50
C LYS A 278 -19.51 6.46 14.92
N LYS A 279 -19.22 5.18 15.23
CA LYS A 279 -18.62 4.73 16.48
C LYS A 279 -17.69 3.55 16.17
N ILE A 280 -16.41 3.70 16.49
CA ILE A 280 -15.43 2.61 16.53
C ILE A 280 -15.14 2.30 18.00
N THR A 281 -15.10 1.03 18.37
CA THR A 281 -14.74 0.56 19.72
C THR A 281 -13.24 0.28 19.83
N PHE A 282 -12.69 0.27 21.06
CA PHE A 282 -11.27 -0.06 21.27
C PHE A 282 -10.88 -1.45 20.75
N GLY A 283 -11.75 -2.46 20.91
CA GLY A 283 -11.50 -3.79 20.36
C GLY A 283 -11.40 -3.79 18.84
N GLU A 284 -12.05 -2.84 18.15
CA GLU A 284 -11.91 -2.64 16.71
C GLU A 284 -10.64 -1.85 16.35
N ILE A 285 -10.16 -0.97 17.24
CA ILE A 285 -8.90 -0.21 17.08
C ILE A 285 -7.67 -1.11 17.30
N ASP A 286 -7.77 -2.11 18.17
CA ASP A 286 -6.68 -3.06 18.44
C ASP A 286 -6.21 -3.83 17.20
N ALA A 287 -7.10 -4.03 16.23
CA ALA A 287 -6.73 -4.61 14.93
C ALA A 287 -5.78 -3.70 14.12
N TRP A 288 -5.75 -2.40 14.41
CA TRP A 288 -4.93 -1.36 13.75
C TRP A 288 -3.66 -1.00 14.53
N GLU A 289 -3.26 -1.85 15.48
CA GLU A 289 -1.98 -1.69 16.17
C GLU A 289 -0.84 -1.65 15.14
N PHE A 290 -0.08 -0.57 15.19
CA PHE A 290 1.07 -0.32 14.33
C PHE A 290 2.28 -1.07 14.89
N GLN A 291 2.75 -2.06 14.14
CA GLN A 291 3.91 -2.85 14.54
C GLN A 291 5.20 -2.10 14.23
N THR A 292 5.95 -1.77 15.28
CA THR A 292 7.30 -1.24 15.16
C THR A 292 8.27 -2.36 14.81
N GLN A 293 9.07 -2.15 13.75
CA GLN A 293 10.14 -3.08 13.36
C GLN A 293 11.34 -3.00 14.28
#